data_AF-A0A8B5WW36-F1
#
_entry.id   AF-A0A8B5WW36-F1
#
_cell.length_a   1.000
_cell.length_b   1.000
_cell.length_c   1.000
_cell.angle_alpha   90.00
_cell.angle_beta   90.00
_cell.angle_gamma   90.00
#
_symmetry.space_group_name_H-M   'P 1'
#
loop_
_entity.id
_entity.type
_entity.pdbx_description
1 polymer ?
#
loop_
_entity_poly.entity_id
_entity_poly.type
_entity_poly.pdbx_seq_one_letter_code
_entity_poly.pdbx_strand_id
1 'polypeptide(L)'
;MTELLFHSRRVSLYGGRVNGFKIDEVNLYEQLGLELIVKLSRCFYSKVYADPNPEFRSMFPADMEGAIRNQYEFFVQRLGGPPLYSSRKGHPALRPRHARFPITRENVERWLGYMRQAMVEVGIPDDARARLDEFFTASGSFLQNIDEHGRRIY
;
A
#
# COMPACT_ATOMS: atom_id res chain seq x y z
N MET A 1 31.46 30.13 -10.46
CA MET A 1 30.36 29.83 -9.52
C MET A 1 29.57 28.68 -10.10
N THR A 2 29.78 27.50 -9.53
CA THR A 2 29.45 26.19 -10.08
C THR A 2 28.01 25.82 -9.75
N GLU A 3 27.21 25.44 -10.75
CA GLU A 3 25.86 24.89 -10.57
C GLU A 3 25.92 23.51 -9.91
N LEU A 4 25.19 23.34 -8.81
CA LEU A 4 25.02 22.09 -8.09
C LEU A 4 23.74 21.40 -8.57
N LEU A 5 23.91 20.37 -9.40
CA LEU A 5 22.90 19.40 -9.77
C LEU A 5 22.46 18.59 -8.53
N PHE A 6 21.27 18.86 -8.02
CA PHE A 6 20.60 18.00 -7.04
C PHE A 6 20.08 16.72 -7.73
N HIS A 7 20.92 15.69 -7.80
CA HIS A 7 20.46 14.33 -8.04
C HIS A 7 19.87 13.75 -6.74
N SER A 8 18.54 13.78 -6.62
CA SER A 8 17.80 13.09 -5.58
C SER A 8 17.96 11.57 -5.76
N ARG A 9 18.89 10.95 -5.01
CA ARG A 9 19.04 9.50 -4.96
C ARG A 9 17.80 8.89 -4.29
N ARG A 10 16.94 8.22 -5.05
CA ARG A 10 15.91 7.32 -4.51
C ARG A 10 16.62 6.17 -3.79
N VAL A 11 16.51 6.11 -2.47
CA VAL A 11 16.91 4.93 -1.69
C VAL A 11 15.87 3.84 -1.93
N SER A 12 16.28 2.76 -2.60
CA SER A 12 15.43 1.58 -2.78
C SER A 12 15.21 0.90 -1.42
N LEU A 13 13.95 0.84 -0.99
CA LEU A 13 13.54 0.11 0.21
C LEU A 13 13.44 -1.41 -0.01
N TYR A 14 13.76 -1.88 -1.22
CA TYR A 14 13.65 -3.27 -1.64
C TYR A 14 14.97 -3.70 -2.28
N GLY A 15 15.76 -4.47 -1.54
CA GLY A 15 16.98 -5.08 -2.07
C GLY A 15 16.66 -6.04 -3.22
N GLY A 16 17.39 -5.91 -4.34
CA GLY A 16 17.63 -7.02 -5.26
C GLY A 16 16.66 -7.23 -6.43
N ARG A 17 16.02 -6.21 -6.99
CA ARG A 17 15.48 -6.28 -8.37
C ARG A 17 15.97 -5.11 -9.20
N VAL A 18 16.55 -5.43 -10.35
CA VAL A 18 17.16 -4.48 -11.29
C VAL A 18 16.10 -3.65 -12.03
N ASN A 19 14.81 -3.95 -11.86
CA ASN A 19 13.70 -3.13 -12.33
C ASN A 19 12.85 -2.69 -11.13
N GLY A 20 12.64 -1.37 -10.97
CA GLY A 20 11.69 -0.82 -10.00
C GLY A 20 10.26 -1.31 -10.27
N PHE A 21 9.32 -0.96 -9.38
CA PHE A 21 7.92 -1.32 -9.65
C PHE A 21 7.41 -0.53 -10.86
N LYS A 22 6.45 -1.06 -11.63
CA LYS A 22 5.84 -0.29 -12.75
C LYS A 22 5.15 1.00 -12.31
N ILE A 23 4.82 1.13 -11.04
CA ILE A 23 4.35 2.39 -10.45
C ILE A 23 5.43 3.49 -10.39
N ASP A 24 6.72 3.13 -10.58
CA ASP A 24 7.85 4.05 -10.59
C ASP A 24 8.18 4.61 -11.99
N GLU A 25 7.57 4.05 -13.04
CA GLU A 25 7.74 4.43 -14.45
C GLU A 25 6.92 5.69 -14.82
N VAL A 26 5.88 6.00 -14.05
CA VAL A 26 4.97 7.14 -14.25
C VAL A 26 4.63 7.81 -12.93
N ASN A 27 4.14 9.05 -12.96
CA ASN A 27 3.59 9.70 -11.78
C ASN A 27 2.09 9.36 -11.63
N LEU A 28 1.78 8.27 -10.92
CA LEU A 28 0.39 7.86 -10.70
C LEU A 28 -0.40 8.86 -9.85
N TYR A 29 0.26 9.66 -9.01
CA TYR A 29 -0.42 10.74 -8.28
C TYR A 29 -0.94 11.84 -9.22
N GLU A 30 -0.18 12.21 -10.25
CA GLU A 30 -0.66 13.17 -11.27
C GLU A 30 -1.85 12.62 -12.06
N GLN A 31 -1.86 11.32 -12.34
CA GLN A 31 -2.96 10.67 -13.07
C GLN A 31 -4.23 10.51 -12.21
N LEU A 32 -4.10 10.12 -10.95
CA LEU A 32 -5.23 9.77 -10.09
C LEU A 32 -5.72 10.97 -9.26
N GLY A 33 -4.81 11.86 -8.87
CA GLY A 33 -5.10 12.96 -7.95
C GLY A 33 -5.38 12.52 -6.52
N LEU A 34 -5.36 13.49 -5.59
CA LEU A 34 -5.59 13.25 -4.17
C LEU A 34 -7.00 12.68 -3.90
N GLU A 35 -8.02 13.25 -4.53
CA GLU A 35 -9.42 12.90 -4.24
C GLU A 35 -9.71 11.42 -4.55
N LEU A 36 -9.23 10.91 -5.69
CA LEU A 36 -9.45 9.52 -6.07
C LEU A 36 -8.68 8.54 -5.17
N ILE A 37 -7.46 8.89 -4.75
CA ILE A 37 -6.69 8.07 -3.81
C ILE A 37 -7.38 8.01 -2.44
N VAL A 38 -7.96 9.12 -1.97
CA VAL A 38 -8.76 9.14 -0.73
C VAL A 38 -10.02 8.27 -0.89
N LYS A 39 -10.74 8.39 -2.01
CA LYS A 39 -11.91 7.54 -2.33
C LYS A 39 -11.53 6.06 -2.36
N LEU A 40 -10.41 5.70 -2.97
CA LEU A 40 -9.90 4.33 -3.02
C LEU A 40 -9.70 3.76 -1.62
N SER A 41 -8.99 4.49 -0.74
CA SER A 41 -8.77 4.03 0.64
C SER A 41 -10.06 3.93 1.45
N ARG A 42 -11.00 4.86 1.28
CA ARG A 42 -12.33 4.79 1.93
C ARG A 42 -13.12 3.57 1.46
N CYS A 43 -13.22 3.36 0.15
CA CYS A 43 -13.90 2.20 -0.42
C CYS A 43 -13.25 0.89 0.04
N PHE A 44 -11.91 0.80 -0.02
CA PHE A 44 -11.16 -0.35 0.48
C PHE A 44 -11.49 -0.67 1.94
N TYR A 45 -11.41 0.31 2.84
CA TYR A 45 -11.68 0.06 4.26
C TYR A 45 -13.15 -0.27 4.52
N SER A 46 -14.10 0.31 3.79
CA SER A 46 -15.52 -0.07 3.93
C SER A 46 -15.74 -1.58 3.73
N LYS A 47 -15.02 -2.18 2.77
CA LYS A 47 -15.06 -3.61 2.49
C LYS A 47 -14.36 -4.42 3.58
N VAL A 48 -13.19 -3.97 4.04
CA VAL A 48 -12.45 -4.61 5.15
C VAL A 48 -13.28 -4.68 6.42
N TYR A 49 -13.91 -3.58 6.84
CA TYR A 49 -14.72 -3.58 8.08
C TYR A 49 -16.05 -4.34 7.95
N ALA A 50 -16.51 -4.57 6.71
CA ALA A 50 -17.66 -5.41 6.41
C ALA A 50 -17.31 -6.90 6.20
N ASP A 51 -16.03 -7.29 6.29
CA ASP A 51 -15.62 -8.68 6.10
C ASP A 51 -16.32 -9.62 7.12
N PRO A 52 -16.93 -10.72 6.68
CA PRO A 52 -17.64 -11.65 7.58
C PRO A 52 -16.73 -12.37 8.57
N ASN A 53 -15.42 -12.46 8.32
CA ASN A 53 -14.43 -13.08 9.19
C ASN A 53 -13.98 -12.09 10.29
N PRO A 54 -14.39 -12.29 11.56
CA PRO A 54 -13.99 -11.41 12.65
C PRO A 54 -12.48 -11.45 12.94
N GLU A 55 -11.79 -12.56 12.68
CA GLU A 55 -10.34 -12.68 12.88
C GLU A 55 -9.59 -11.75 11.92
N PHE A 56 -10.00 -11.72 10.64
CA PHE A 56 -9.43 -10.80 9.66
C PHE A 56 -9.65 -9.35 10.07
N ARG A 57 -10.89 -9.00 10.47
CA ARG A 57 -11.24 -7.66 10.93
C ARG A 57 -10.45 -7.21 12.16
N SER A 58 -10.17 -8.12 13.09
CA SER A 58 -9.41 -7.80 14.32
C SER A 58 -7.96 -7.37 14.08
N MET A 59 -7.40 -7.62 12.89
CA MET A 59 -6.07 -7.11 12.52
C MET A 59 -6.08 -5.59 12.22
N PHE A 60 -7.24 -4.98 12.05
CA PHE A 60 -7.39 -3.56 11.75
C PHE A 60 -7.76 -2.78 13.03
N PRO A 61 -7.28 -1.54 13.19
CA PRO A 61 -7.57 -0.74 14.38
C PRO A 61 -9.05 -0.38 14.46
N ALA A 62 -9.60 -0.14 15.66
CA ALA A 62 -11.00 0.32 15.78
C ALA A 62 -11.23 1.72 15.14
N ASP A 63 -10.19 2.55 15.10
CA ASP A 63 -10.20 3.85 14.43
C ASP A 63 -10.07 3.68 12.90
N MET A 64 -11.22 3.51 12.24
CA MET A 64 -11.33 3.38 10.78
C MET A 64 -10.81 4.61 10.05
N GLU A 65 -11.13 5.82 10.50
CA GLU A 65 -10.70 7.06 9.86
C GLU A 65 -9.18 7.24 9.95
N GLY A 66 -8.58 6.90 11.08
CA GLY A 66 -7.13 6.86 11.23
C GLY A 66 -6.46 5.84 10.31
N ALA A 67 -7.07 4.67 10.11
CA ALA A 67 -6.58 3.64 9.18
C ALA A 67 -6.63 4.13 7.73
N ILE A 68 -7.77 4.69 7.31
CA ILE A 68 -7.97 5.32 6.00
C ILE A 68 -6.90 6.39 5.77
N ARG A 69 -6.70 7.28 6.75
CA ARG A 69 -5.68 8.33 6.69
C ARG A 69 -4.27 7.81 6.52
N ASN A 70 -3.89 6.81 7.30
CA ASN A 70 -2.58 6.19 7.19
C ASN A 70 -2.35 5.61 5.78
N GLN A 71 -3.36 4.98 5.20
CA GLN A 71 -3.24 4.35 3.89
C GLN A 71 -3.17 5.38 2.76
N TYR A 72 -4.10 6.33 2.67
CA TYR A 72 -4.08 7.29 1.56
C TYR A 72 -2.85 8.18 1.61
N GLU A 73 -2.37 8.60 2.80
CA GLU A 73 -1.15 9.40 2.90
C GLU A 73 0.09 8.61 2.43
N PHE A 74 0.14 7.32 2.74
CA PHE A 74 1.20 6.44 2.24
C PHE A 74 1.11 6.29 0.71
N PHE A 75 -0.08 6.11 0.15
CA PHE A 75 -0.29 6.00 -1.29
C PHE A 75 0.06 7.29 -2.02
N VAL A 76 -0.43 8.45 -1.55
CA VAL A 76 -0.08 9.76 -2.12
C VAL A 76 1.43 9.91 -2.20
N GLN A 77 2.15 9.66 -1.11
CA GLN A 77 3.61 9.73 -1.09
C GLN A 77 4.27 8.70 -2.00
N ARG A 78 3.80 7.44 -2.00
CA ARG A 78 4.44 6.35 -2.76
C ARG A 78 4.22 6.48 -4.25
N LEU A 79 3.13 7.09 -4.68
CA LEU A 79 2.70 7.19 -6.07
C LEU A 79 3.20 8.48 -6.77
N GLY A 80 4.05 9.27 -6.11
CA GLY A 80 4.68 10.46 -6.70
C GLY A 80 4.15 11.80 -6.19
N GLY A 81 3.23 11.79 -5.23
CA GLY A 81 2.69 12.99 -4.59
C GLY A 81 3.53 13.49 -3.40
N PRO A 82 3.03 14.51 -2.67
CA PRO A 82 3.73 15.08 -1.50
C PRO A 82 3.92 14.04 -0.37
N PRO A 83 4.96 14.19 0.48
CA PRO A 83 5.33 13.19 1.50
C PRO A 83 4.46 13.23 2.75
N LEU A 84 3.13 13.18 2.59
CA LEU A 84 2.15 13.34 3.68
C LEU A 84 2.36 12.34 4.84
N TYR A 85 2.66 11.08 4.51
CA TYR A 85 2.87 10.04 5.51
C TYR A 85 4.14 10.31 6.32
N SER A 86 5.27 10.51 5.64
CA SER A 86 6.56 10.71 6.30
C SER A 86 6.60 11.97 7.13
N SER A 87 5.96 13.05 6.67
CA SER A 87 5.85 14.30 7.43
C SER A 87 5.11 14.12 8.76
N ARG A 88 4.18 13.16 8.86
CA ARG A 88 3.38 12.92 10.08
C ARG A 88 3.87 11.74 10.92
N LYS A 89 4.33 10.66 10.30
CA LYS A 89 4.63 9.37 10.95
C LYS A 89 6.08 8.91 10.81
N GLY A 90 6.91 9.70 10.14
CA GLY A 90 8.27 9.31 9.77
C GLY A 90 8.27 8.16 8.76
N HIS A 91 9.35 7.40 8.75
CA HIS A 91 9.57 6.35 7.75
C HIS A 91 8.38 5.34 7.70
N PRO A 92 7.95 4.92 6.49
CA PRO A 92 6.86 3.94 6.32
C PRO A 92 7.08 2.66 7.10
N ALA A 93 8.30 2.09 7.03
CA ALA A 93 8.72 0.92 7.81
C ALA A 93 7.66 -0.20 7.82
N LEU A 94 7.21 -0.61 6.63
CA LEU A 94 6.04 -1.47 6.48
C LEU A 94 6.18 -2.78 7.26
N ARG A 95 7.28 -3.52 7.11
CA ARG A 95 7.51 -4.79 7.84
C ARG A 95 7.39 -4.63 9.36
N PRO A 96 8.18 -3.76 10.04
CA PRO A 96 8.03 -3.55 11.48
C PRO A 96 6.61 -3.19 11.93
N ARG A 97 5.88 -2.36 11.16
CA ARG A 97 4.51 -1.96 11.51
C ARG A 97 3.48 -3.07 11.32
N HIS A 98 3.77 -4.06 10.47
CA HIS A 98 2.88 -5.20 10.19
C HIS A 98 3.28 -6.48 10.93
N ALA A 99 4.50 -6.59 11.46
CA ALA A 99 5.03 -7.78 12.13
C ALA A 99 4.19 -8.25 13.35
N ARG A 100 3.49 -7.32 14.00
CA ARG A 100 2.58 -7.64 15.12
C ARG A 100 1.35 -8.47 14.72
N PHE A 101 1.00 -8.51 13.43
CA PHE A 101 -0.15 -9.25 12.93
C PHE A 101 0.30 -10.60 12.35
N PRO A 102 -0.46 -11.70 12.56
CA PRO A 102 -0.21 -12.96 11.87
C PRO A 102 -0.75 -12.89 10.43
N ILE A 103 0.10 -12.48 9.49
CA ILE A 103 -0.28 -12.28 8.09
C ILE A 103 0.01 -13.57 7.32
N THR A 104 -1.04 -14.37 7.13
CA THR A 104 -1.04 -15.58 6.29
C THR A 104 -1.18 -15.21 4.81
N ARG A 105 -0.96 -16.20 3.92
CA ARG A 105 -1.27 -16.05 2.50
C ARG A 105 -2.76 -15.72 2.27
N GLU A 106 -3.68 -16.35 3.00
CA GLU A 106 -5.12 -16.06 2.89
C GLU A 106 -5.42 -14.59 3.24
N ASN A 107 -4.80 -14.06 4.29
CA ASN A 107 -4.96 -12.65 4.69
C ASN A 107 -4.51 -11.70 3.57
N VAL A 108 -3.41 -12.03 2.88
CA VAL A 108 -2.92 -11.26 1.73
C VAL A 108 -3.91 -11.33 0.58
N GLU A 109 -4.37 -12.52 0.18
CA GLU A 109 -5.33 -12.67 -0.94
C GLU A 109 -6.66 -11.96 -0.66
N ARG A 110 -7.14 -12.04 0.59
CA ARG A 110 -8.36 -11.34 1.05
C ARG A 110 -8.20 -9.83 0.97
N TRP A 111 -7.08 -9.29 1.45
CA TRP A 111 -6.74 -7.87 1.32
C TRP A 111 -6.68 -7.44 -0.16
N LEU A 112 -6.01 -8.22 -1.02
CA LEU A 112 -5.89 -7.94 -2.45
C LEU A 112 -7.26 -7.99 -3.14
N GLY A 113 -8.12 -8.95 -2.78
CA GLY A 113 -9.49 -9.04 -3.27
C GLY A 113 -10.29 -7.76 -3.02
N TYR A 114 -10.23 -7.22 -1.80
CA TYR A 114 -10.90 -5.96 -1.48
C TYR A 114 -10.29 -4.75 -2.18
N MET A 115 -8.96 -4.70 -2.30
CA MET A 115 -8.29 -3.62 -3.02
C MET A 115 -8.66 -3.62 -4.51
N ARG A 116 -8.67 -4.80 -5.16
CA ARG A 116 -9.10 -4.95 -6.56
C ARG A 116 -10.54 -4.49 -6.77
N GLN A 117 -11.46 -4.93 -5.90
CA GLN A 117 -12.86 -4.49 -5.95
C GLN A 117 -12.97 -2.97 -5.76
N ALA A 118 -12.24 -2.39 -4.80
CA ALA A 118 -12.26 -0.97 -4.55
C ALA A 118 -11.72 -0.16 -5.73
N MET A 119 -10.64 -0.62 -6.38
CA MET A 119 -10.10 0.03 -7.59
C MET A 119 -11.11 0.05 -8.74
N VAL A 120 -11.87 -1.03 -8.94
CA VAL A 120 -12.94 -1.07 -9.95
C VAL A 120 -14.07 -0.11 -9.58
N GLU A 121 -14.55 -0.15 -8.34
CA GLU A 121 -15.70 0.63 -7.88
C GLU A 121 -15.47 2.14 -7.95
N VAL A 122 -14.28 2.62 -7.59
CA VAL A 122 -13.95 4.05 -7.65
C VAL A 122 -13.52 4.52 -9.04
N GLY A 123 -13.42 3.60 -10.02
CA GLY A 123 -13.08 3.95 -11.40
C GLY A 123 -11.61 4.23 -11.64
N ILE A 124 -10.69 3.48 -11.00
CA ILE A 124 -9.26 3.55 -11.34
C ILE A 124 -9.06 3.08 -12.79
N PRO A 125 -8.41 3.88 -13.67
CA PRO A 125 -8.13 3.52 -15.06
C PRO A 125 -7.36 2.19 -15.18
N ASP A 126 -7.60 1.44 -16.26
CA ASP A 126 -7.08 0.08 -16.42
C ASP A 126 -5.55 -0.03 -16.35
N ASP A 127 -4.81 0.87 -17.00
CA ASP A 127 -3.34 0.92 -16.91
C ASP A 127 -2.87 1.16 -15.47
N ALA A 128 -3.44 2.16 -14.79
CA ALA A 128 -3.11 2.46 -13.39
C ALA A 128 -3.46 1.28 -12.47
N ARG A 129 -4.61 0.63 -12.69
CA ARG A 129 -5.07 -0.53 -11.92
C ARG A 129 -4.12 -1.72 -12.09
N ALA A 130 -3.62 -1.98 -13.29
CA ALA A 130 -2.64 -3.05 -13.53
C ALA A 130 -1.31 -2.79 -12.80
N ARG A 131 -0.80 -1.55 -12.84
CA ARG A 131 0.43 -1.16 -12.12
C ARG A 131 0.26 -1.27 -10.60
N LEU A 132 -0.88 -0.80 -10.08
CA LEU A 132 -1.21 -0.87 -8.67
C LEU A 132 -1.38 -2.32 -8.21
N ASP A 133 -2.05 -3.18 -8.99
CA ASP A 133 -2.23 -4.58 -8.65
C ASP A 133 -0.89 -5.33 -8.53
N GLU A 134 0.04 -5.08 -9.45
CA GLU A 134 1.40 -5.63 -9.38
C GLU A 134 2.13 -5.16 -8.11
N PHE A 135 2.10 -3.86 -7.83
CA PHE A 135 2.73 -3.28 -6.65
C PHE A 135 2.14 -3.85 -5.34
N PHE A 136 0.82 -3.92 -5.25
CA PHE A 136 0.14 -4.43 -4.06
C PHE A 136 0.34 -5.92 -3.87
N THR A 137 0.32 -6.71 -4.95
CA THR A 137 0.59 -8.16 -4.89
C THR A 137 1.99 -8.41 -4.34
N ALA A 138 3.01 -7.75 -4.90
CA ALA A 138 4.38 -7.87 -4.41
C ALA A 138 4.55 -7.35 -2.97
N SER A 139 3.87 -6.25 -2.62
CA SER A 139 3.88 -5.72 -1.25
C SER A 139 3.22 -6.68 -0.26
N GLY A 140 2.12 -7.32 -0.65
CA GLY A 140 1.45 -8.35 0.12
C GLY A 140 2.37 -9.54 0.40
N SER A 141 3.03 -10.07 -0.63
CA SER A 141 4.02 -11.14 -0.47
C SER A 141 5.19 -10.72 0.43
N PHE A 142 5.63 -9.46 0.34
CA PHE A 142 6.70 -8.92 1.20
C PHE A 142 6.31 -8.82 2.68
N LEU A 143 5.02 -8.62 2.97
CA LEU A 143 4.44 -8.45 4.31
C LEU A 143 3.87 -9.74 4.90
N GLN A 144 3.62 -10.79 4.10
CA GLN A 144 3.31 -12.11 4.61
C GLN A 144 4.39 -12.52 5.61
N ASN A 145 3.96 -13.01 6.77
CA ASN A 145 4.87 -13.40 7.84
C ASN A 145 4.48 -14.72 8.51
N ILE A 146 3.42 -15.39 8.05
CA ILE A 146 3.05 -16.76 8.45
C ILE A 146 3.11 -17.67 7.20
N ASP A 147 3.79 -18.82 7.31
CA ASP A 147 3.85 -19.84 6.25
C ASP A 147 2.62 -20.76 6.23
N GLU A 148 2.59 -21.70 5.29
CA GLU A 148 1.49 -22.67 5.13
C GLU A 148 1.34 -23.65 6.30
N HIS A 149 2.34 -23.74 7.17
CA HIS A 149 2.33 -24.56 8.39
C HIS A 149 2.03 -23.75 9.65
N GLY A 150 1.67 -22.46 9.52
CA GLY A 150 1.36 -21.59 10.65
C GLY A 150 2.59 -21.03 11.38
N ARG A 151 3.79 -21.16 10.80
CA ARG A 151 5.04 -20.69 11.42
C ARG A 151 5.38 -19.26 11.01
N ARG A 152 5.94 -18.49 11.94
CA ARG A 152 6.46 -17.14 11.66
C ARG A 152 7.73 -17.23 10.81
N ILE A 153 7.80 -16.45 9.72
CA ILE A 153 8.95 -16.48 8.79
C ILE A 153 9.94 -15.30 8.93
N TYR A 154 9.63 -14.31 9.77
CA TYR A 154 10.55 -13.28 10.29
C TYR A 154 9.93 -12.49 11.45
#